data_AF-A0A3S1SJC2-F1
#
_entry.id   AF-A0A3S1SJC2-F1
#
_cell.length_a   1.000
_cell.length_b   1.000
_cell.length_c   1.000
_cell.angle_alpha   90.00
_cell.angle_beta   90.00
_cell.angle_gamma   90.00
#
_symmetry.space_group_name_H-M   'P 1'
#
loop_
_entity.id
_entity.type
_entity.pdbx_description
1 polymer ?
#
loop_
_entity_poly.entity_id
_entity_poly.type
_entity_poly.pdbx_seq_one_letter_code
_entity_poly.pdbx_strand_id
1 'polypeptide(L)' 'MTKAVDPASQSPALQSPVFQALDMRSRDIFRRIVDSYLRDGEPVGSRSLSRILPSSLSPATIRNVMSDLEHLGLI' A
#
# COMPACT_ATOMS: atom_id res chain seq x y z
N MET A 1 -2.55 -39.63 -11.71
CA MET A 1 -3.45 -38.61 -11.11
C MET A 1 -3.19 -38.68 -9.62
N THR A 2 -2.54 -37.72 -8.96
CA THR A 2 -2.92 -36.30 -8.81
C THR A 2 -1.64 -35.52 -8.50
N LYS A 3 -1.37 -34.45 -9.24
CA LYS A 3 -0.14 -33.65 -9.12
C LYS A 3 -0.06 -33.04 -7.70
N ALA A 4 0.95 -33.44 -6.93
CA ALA A 4 1.36 -32.70 -5.73
C ALA A 4 1.69 -31.28 -6.17
N VAL A 5 0.99 -30.30 -5.60
CA VAL A 5 1.32 -28.89 -5.81
C VAL A 5 2.61 -28.61 -5.03
N ASP A 6 3.70 -28.33 -5.75
CA ASP A 6 4.99 -28.02 -5.14
C ASP A 6 4.86 -26.79 -4.22
N PRO A 7 5.25 -26.88 -2.93
CA PRO A 7 5.22 -25.73 -2.01
C PRO A 7 6.25 -24.63 -2.37
N ALA A 8 7.15 -24.92 -3.33
CA ALA A 8 8.15 -23.99 -3.84
C ALA A 8 7.64 -23.05 -4.95
N SER A 9 6.35 -23.08 -5.30
CA SER A 9 5.76 -22.20 -6.32
C SER A 9 5.35 -20.82 -5.81
N GLN A 10 5.56 -20.51 -4.53
CA GLN A 10 5.45 -19.13 -4.05
C GLN A 10 6.72 -18.38 -4.48
N SER A 11 6.60 -17.53 -5.49
CA SER A 11 7.69 -16.68 -5.94
C SER A 11 8.28 -15.90 -4.75
N PRO A 12 9.60 -15.96 -4.51
CA PRO A 12 10.23 -15.28 -3.37
C PRO A 12 10.18 -13.75 -3.47
N ALA A 13 9.68 -13.21 -4.58
CA ALA A 13 9.58 -11.77 -4.85
C ALA A 13 8.61 -11.00 -3.94
N LEU A 14 7.70 -11.67 -3.21
CA LEU A 14 6.74 -10.99 -2.33
C LEU A 14 7.19 -10.87 -0.87
N GLN A 15 8.33 -11.44 -0.48
CA GLN A 15 8.88 -11.29 0.86
C GLN A 15 9.83 -10.09 0.96
N SER A 16 9.46 -8.94 0.38
CA SER A 16 10.26 -7.74 0.58
C SER A 16 10.11 -7.30 2.06
N PRO A 17 11.22 -7.13 2.80
CA PRO A 17 11.18 -6.73 4.21
C PRO A 17 10.44 -5.40 4.42
N VAL A 18 10.37 -4.54 3.39
CA VAL A 18 9.63 -3.28 3.43
C VAL A 18 8.13 -3.49 3.67
N PHE A 19 7.50 -4.49 3.02
CA PHE A 19 6.07 -4.75 3.18
C PHE A 19 5.75 -5.38 4.54
N GLN A 20 6.70 -6.07 5.16
CA GLN A 20 6.56 -6.58 6.52
C GLN A 20 6.68 -5.46 7.57
N ALA A 21 7.42 -4.39 7.26
CA ALA A 21 7.59 -3.24 8.14
C ALA A 21 6.39 -2.27 8.15
N LEU A 22 5.50 -2.35 7.16
CA LEU A 22 4.32 -1.49 7.11
C LEU A 22 3.26 -1.94 8.13
N ASP A 23 2.81 -1.02 8.97
CA ASP A 23 1.63 -1.24 9.79
C ASP A 23 0.35 -1.34 8.93
N MET A 24 -0.79 -1.61 9.57
CA MET A 24 -2.07 -1.74 8.85
C MET A 24 -2.48 -0.43 8.16
N ARG A 25 -2.24 0.71 8.82
CA ARG A 25 -2.62 2.03 8.30
C ARG A 25 -1.82 2.38 7.05
N SER A 26 -0.51 2.20 7.08
CA SER A 26 0.38 2.48 5.95
C SER A 26 0.05 1.59 4.76
N ARG A 27 -0.30 0.31 5.01
CA ARG A 27 -0.78 -0.60 3.97
C ARG A 27 -2.09 -0.12 3.34
N ASP A 28 -3.06 0.31 4.14
CA ASP A 28 -4.34 0.80 3.62
C ASP A 28 -4.18 2.08 2.79
N ILE A 29 -3.36 3.02 3.27
CA ILE A 29 -3.06 4.26 2.55
C ILE A 29 -2.34 3.94 1.24
N PHE A 30 -1.29 3.12 1.28
CA PHE A 30 -0.54 2.71 0.10
C PHE A 30 -1.42 2.02 -0.93
N ARG A 31 -2.22 1.04 -0.50
CA ARG A 31 -3.18 0.36 -1.36
C ARG A 31 -4.12 1.35 -2.04
N ARG A 32 -4.64 2.33 -1.30
CA ARG A 32 -5.58 3.31 -1.87
C ARG A 32 -4.91 4.25 -2.87
N ILE A 33 -3.64 4.59 -2.67
CA ILE A 33 -2.85 5.36 -3.64
C ILE A 33 -2.70 4.57 -4.94
N VAL A 34 -2.25 3.32 -4.85
CA VAL A 34 -2.07 2.44 -6.01
C VAL A 34 -3.39 2.20 -6.75
N ASP A 35 -4.46 1.86 -6.02
CA ASP A 35 -5.79 1.64 -6.59
C ASP A 35 -6.32 2.91 -7.30
N SER A 36 -5.99 4.11 -6.78
CA SER A 36 -6.38 5.36 -7.41
C SER A 36 -5.58 5.64 -8.68
N TYR A 37 -4.26 5.43 -8.61
CA TYR A 37 -3.37 5.66 -9.73
C TYR A 37 -3.63 4.69 -10.88
N LEU A 38 -3.87 3.40 -10.60
CA LEU A 38 -4.21 2.41 -11.61
C LEU A 38 -5.54 2.69 -12.31
N ARG A 39 -6.49 3.33 -11.62
CA ARG A 39 -7.81 3.63 -12.17
C ARG A 39 -7.80 4.89 -13.04
N ASP A 40 -7.19 5.96 -12.53
CA ASP A 40 -7.35 7.31 -13.11
C ASP A 40 -6.04 7.84 -13.74
N GLY A 41 -4.88 7.24 -13.43
CA GLY A 41 -3.56 7.71 -13.88
C GLY A 41 -3.04 8.95 -13.14
N GLU A 42 -3.85 9.53 -12.24
CA GLU A 42 -3.58 10.81 -11.60
C GLU A 42 -3.00 10.64 -10.18
N PRO A 43 -2.09 11.55 -9.75
CA PRO A 43 -1.58 11.56 -8.39
C PRO A 43 -2.68 11.92 -7.39
N VAL A 44 -2.66 11.25 -6.24
CA VAL A 44 -3.66 11.47 -5.18
C VAL A 44 -3.02 12.12 -3.95
N GLY A 45 -3.63 13.21 -3.47
CA GLY A 45 -3.17 13.94 -2.28
C GLY A 45 -3.90 13.53 -1.00
N SER A 46 -3.33 13.91 0.15
CA SER A 46 -3.84 13.52 1.48
C SER A 46 -5.27 13.99 1.79
N ARG A 47 -5.70 15.14 1.23
CA ARG A 47 -7.09 15.64 1.33
C ARG A 47 -8.09 14.78 0.55
N SER A 48 -7.65 14.16 -0.54
CA SER A 48 -8.48 13.23 -1.30
C SER A 48 -8.59 11.91 -0.55
N LEU A 49 -7.43 11.38 -0.11
CA LEU A 49 -7.34 10.18 0.71
C LEU A 49 -8.17 10.28 2.00
N SER A 50 -8.16 11.42 2.70
CA SER A 50 -8.94 11.60 3.93
C SER A 50 -10.46 11.50 3.71
N ARG A 51 -10.95 11.74 2.50
CA ARG A 51 -12.37 11.63 2.17
C ARG A 51 -12.80 10.23 1.76
N ILE A 52 -11.86 9.41 1.27
CA ILE A 52 -12.14 8.09 0.71
C ILE A 52 -11.68 6.94 1.61
N LEU A 53 -10.81 7.20 2.58
CA LEU A 53 -10.40 6.21 3.57
C LEU A 53 -11.53 5.95 4.58
N PRO A 54 -11.77 4.69 4.95
CA PRO A 54 -12.85 4.33 5.87
C PRO A 54 -12.61 4.83 7.31
N SER A 55 -11.34 5.05 7.69
CA SER A 55 -10.96 5.67 8.96
C SER A 55 -10.90 7.19 8.84
N SER A 56 -11.42 7.91 9.85
CA SER A 56 -11.41 9.39 9.94
C SER A 56 -10.01 9.97 10.22
N LEU A 57 -9.08 9.76 9.30
CA LEU A 57 -7.72 10.30 9.40
C LEU A 57 -7.69 11.72 8.90
N SER A 58 -7.03 12.60 9.65
CA SER A 58 -6.78 13.95 9.18
C SER A 58 -5.86 13.95 7.95
N PRO A 59 -5.98 14.94 7.04
CA PRO A 59 -5.03 15.12 5.95
C PRO A 59 -3.57 15.26 6.39
N ALA A 60 -3.33 15.76 7.61
CA ALA A 60 -1.99 15.90 8.17
C ALA A 60 -1.41 14.52 8.57
N THR A 61 -2.22 13.68 9.22
CA THR A 61 -1.83 12.31 9.58
C THR A 61 -1.50 11.49 8.34
N ILE A 62 -2.31 11.59 7.29
CA ILE A 62 -2.07 10.87 6.03
C ILE A 62 -0.80 11.39 5.36
N ARG A 63 -0.55 12.71 5.38
CA ARG A 63 0.69 13.29 4.85
C ARG A 63 1.94 12.71 5.51
N ASN A 64 1.91 12.54 6.84
CA ASN A 64 3.04 11.96 7.56
C ASN A 64 3.30 10.53 7.09
N VAL A 65 2.24 9.72 7.00
CA VAL A 65 2.36 8.34 6.51
C VAL A 65 2.83 8.29 5.05
N MET A 66 2.34 9.18 4.19
CA MET A 66 2.83 9.28 2.81
C MET A 66 4.31 9.64 2.77
N SER A 67 4.77 10.53 3.64
CA SER A 67 6.20 10.83 3.75
C SER A 67 7.00 9.60 4.16
N ASP A 68 6.52 8.81 5.13
CA ASP A 68 7.18 7.56 5.52
C ASP A 68 7.26 6.57 4.35
N LEU A 69 6.18 6.44 3.57
CA LEU A 69 6.14 5.59 2.36
C LEU A 69 7.12 6.07 1.28
N GLU A 70 7.27 7.38 1.08
CA GLU A 70 8.23 7.99 0.16
C GLU A 70 9.68 7.70 0.61
N HIS A 71 9.99 7.83 1.91
CA HIS A 71 11.30 7.48 2.47
C HIS A 71 11.64 5.99 2.29
N LEU A 72 10.63 5.12 2.28
CA LEU A 72 10.77 3.69 2.00
C LEU A 72 10.87 3.37 0.50
N GLY A 73 10.74 4.37 -0.38
CA GLY A 73 10.80 4.22 -1.83
C GLY A 73 9.57 3.54 -2.43
N LEU A 74 8.42 3.63 -1.74
CA LEU A 74 7.18 2.97 -2.18
C LEU A 74 6.27 3.89 -3.00
N ILE A 75 6.34 5.21 -2.81
CA ILE A 75 5.57 6.21 -3.58
C ILE A 75 6.44 7.39 -3.99
#